data_AF-A0A951JDH9-F1
#
_entry.id   AF-A0A951JDH9-F1
#
_cell.length_a   1.000
_cell.length_b   1.000
_cell.length_c   1.000
_cell.angle_alpha   90.00
_cell.angle_beta   90.00
_cell.angle_gamma   90.00
#
_symmetry.space_group_name_H-M   'P 1'
#
loop_
_entity.id
_entity.type
_entity.pdbx_description
1 polymer ?
#
loop_
_entity_poly.entity_id
_entity_poly.type
_entity_poly.pdbx_seq_one_letter_code
_entity_poly.pdbx_strand_id
1 'polypeptide(L)'
;AALIPLLPVVLPLVAVRGVGIWAGTRAGAAWAGVSGPGRDLPWMGLISQAGVAIGLAAIVAEAYGEMGAYLRTLLLGIVAINETVGPILFRRALVVSGEVRDVGEGREPAAATAGH
;
A
#
# COMPACT_ATOMS: atom_id res chain seq x y z
N ALA A 1 -4.13 -22.48 -5.37
CA ALA A 1 -3.08 -22.80 -6.36
C ALA A 1 -3.12 -21.93 -7.63
N ALA A 2 -4.27 -21.38 -8.05
CA ALA A 2 -4.40 -20.63 -9.30
C ALA A 2 -3.63 -19.28 -9.41
N LEU A 3 -3.18 -18.70 -8.29
CA LEU A 3 -2.42 -17.44 -8.30
C LEU A 3 -0.93 -17.62 -8.65
N ILE A 4 -0.32 -18.75 -8.28
CA ILE A 4 1.12 -18.99 -8.46
C ILE A 4 1.55 -18.84 -9.93
N PRO A 5 0.81 -19.41 -10.91
CA PRO A 5 1.12 -19.22 -12.32
C PRO A 5 0.99 -17.78 -12.82
N LEU A 6 0.20 -16.96 -12.11
CA LEU A 6 -0.06 -15.57 -12.49
C LEU A 6 0.94 -14.59 -11.86
N LEU A 7 1.77 -15.01 -10.91
CA LEU A 7 2.78 -14.16 -10.26
C LEU A 7 3.71 -13.42 -11.26
N PRO A 8 4.19 -14.05 -12.35
CA PRO A 8 5.01 -13.35 -13.34
C PRO A 8 4.31 -12.17 -14.01
N VAL A 9 2.98 -12.13 -14.00
CA VAL A 9 2.17 -11.02 -14.54
C VAL A 9 1.74 -10.06 -13.43
N VAL A 10 1.34 -10.58 -12.28
CA VAL A 10 0.88 -9.80 -11.12
C VAL A 10 1.99 -8.89 -10.58
N LEU A 11 3.23 -9.39 -10.44
CA LEU A 11 4.33 -8.62 -9.86
C LEU A 11 4.71 -7.40 -10.71
N PRO A 12 4.91 -7.51 -12.05
CA PRO A 12 5.12 -6.35 -12.90
C PRO A 12 3.96 -5.35 -12.85
N LEU A 13 2.70 -5.82 -12.85
CA LEU A 13 1.54 -4.94 -12.78
C LEU A 13 1.50 -4.15 -11.46
N VAL A 14 1.79 -4.79 -10.33
CA VAL A 14 1.92 -4.12 -9.03
C VAL A 14 3.04 -3.08 -9.07
N ALA A 15 4.19 -3.41 -9.65
CA ALA A 15 5.33 -2.51 -9.75
C ALA A 15 5.01 -1.28 -10.61
N VAL A 16 4.46 -1.48 -11.81
CA VAL A 16 4.03 -0.40 -12.72
C VAL A 16 3.00 0.49 -12.05
N ARG A 17 2.02 -0.09 -11.35
CA ARG A 17 1.03 0.68 -10.58
C ARG A 17 1.69 1.51 -9.48
N GLY A 18 2.60 0.92 -8.71
CA GLY A 18 3.34 1.61 -7.66
C GLY A 18 4.15 2.80 -8.19
N VAL A 19 4.87 2.60 -9.29
CA VAL A 19 5.62 3.67 -9.99
C VAL A 19 4.67 4.74 -10.52
N GLY A 20 3.52 4.36 -11.09
CA GLY A 20 2.51 5.30 -11.55
C GLY A 20 1.94 6.19 -10.45
N ILE A 21 1.63 5.60 -9.28
CA ILE A 21 1.18 6.37 -8.10
C ILE A 21 2.30 7.30 -7.61
N TRP A 22 3.53 6.79 -7.51
CA TRP A 22 4.70 7.57 -7.09
C TRP A 22 4.99 8.75 -8.03
N ALA A 23 4.94 8.53 -9.33
CA ALA A 23 5.18 9.57 -10.33
C ALA A 23 4.02 10.56 -10.41
N GLY A 24 2.78 10.05 -10.42
CA GLY A 24 1.57 10.86 -10.52
C GLY A 24 1.38 11.79 -9.33
N THR A 25 1.63 11.31 -8.11
CA THR A 25 1.60 12.17 -6.91
C THR A 25 2.68 13.25 -6.91
N ARG A 26 3.90 12.94 -7.35
CA ARG A 26 4.97 13.94 -7.49
C ARG A 26 4.66 14.98 -8.54
N ALA A 27 4.18 14.54 -9.70
CA ALA A 27 3.76 15.44 -10.78
C ALA A 27 2.61 16.34 -10.31
N GLY A 28 1.60 15.76 -9.65
CA GLY A 28 0.47 16.51 -9.09
C GLY A 28 0.91 17.50 -8.01
N ALA A 29 1.80 17.11 -7.10
CA ALA A 29 2.35 18.01 -6.08
C ALA A 29 3.14 19.17 -6.70
N ALA A 30 3.94 18.89 -7.74
CA ALA A 30 4.67 19.91 -8.48
C ALA A 30 3.72 20.89 -9.19
N TRP A 31 2.69 20.40 -9.87
CA TRP A 31 1.68 21.23 -10.53
C TRP A 31 0.86 22.07 -9.56
N ALA A 32 0.59 21.55 -8.37
CA ALA A 32 -0.12 22.26 -7.32
C ALA A 32 0.77 23.23 -6.53
N GLY A 33 2.07 23.34 -6.85
CA GLY A 33 3.00 24.22 -6.13
C GLY A 33 3.28 23.79 -4.69
N VAL A 34 3.07 22.51 -4.35
CA VAL A 34 3.27 22.00 -2.99
C VAL A 34 4.77 21.89 -2.68
N SER A 35 5.21 22.61 -1.66
CA SER A 35 6.60 22.61 -1.19
C SER A 35 6.69 22.27 0.30
N GLY A 36 7.80 21.66 0.71
CA GLY A 36 8.13 21.42 2.11
C GLY A 36 8.35 19.96 2.48
N PRO A 37 8.72 19.71 3.75
CA PRO A 37 8.87 18.36 4.29
C PRO A 37 7.52 17.64 4.20
N GLY A 38 7.45 16.55 3.44
CA GLY A 38 6.24 15.75 3.31
C GLY A 38 5.57 15.74 1.93
N ARG A 39 5.95 16.62 0.99
CA ARG A 39 5.34 16.63 -0.36
C ARG A 39 5.44 15.28 -1.10
N ASP A 40 6.47 14.51 -0.76
CA ASP A 40 6.86 13.25 -1.41
C ASP A 40 6.33 12.01 -0.65
N LEU A 41 5.54 12.18 0.41
CA LEU A 41 4.97 11.11 1.23
C LEU A 41 3.59 10.58 0.79
N PRO A 42 2.68 11.36 0.17
CA PRO A 42 1.30 10.94 -0.09
C PRO A 42 1.15 9.63 -0.88
N TRP A 43 2.06 9.33 -1.81
CA TRP A 43 2.00 8.10 -2.60
C TRP A 43 1.99 6.83 -1.76
N MET A 44 2.65 6.87 -0.59
CA MET A 44 2.76 5.72 0.31
C MET A 44 1.39 5.33 0.89
N GLY A 45 0.48 6.29 1.08
CA GLY A 45 -0.89 6.04 1.54
C GLY A 45 -1.85 5.60 0.44
N LEU A 46 -1.53 5.84 -0.83
CA LEU A 46 -2.40 5.54 -1.98
C LEU A 46 -2.21 4.11 -2.53
N ILE A 47 -1.27 3.33 -1.96
CA ILE A 47 -0.96 1.98 -2.44
C ILE A 47 -2.11 1.01 -2.13
N SER A 48 -2.63 1.01 -0.90
CA SER A 48 -3.76 0.18 -0.46
C SER A 48 -5.05 0.71 -1.07
N GLN A 49 -5.76 -0.07 -1.88
CA GLN A 49 -7.03 0.31 -2.52
C GLN A 49 -7.95 -0.89 -2.76
N ALA A 50 -8.46 -1.53 -1.70
CA ALA A 50 -9.34 -2.68 -1.81
C ALA A 50 -10.71 -2.37 -2.45
N GLY A 51 -11.40 -1.31 -2.02
CA GLY A 51 -12.83 -1.09 -2.34
C GLY A 51 -13.13 -1.04 -3.84
N VAL A 52 -12.55 -0.05 -4.54
CA VAL A 52 -12.77 0.12 -5.99
C VAL A 52 -12.24 -1.09 -6.77
N ALA A 53 -11.10 -1.64 -6.37
CA ALA A 53 -10.48 -2.75 -7.09
C ALA A 53 -11.30 -4.05 -7.00
N ILE A 54 -11.87 -4.36 -5.83
CA ILE A 54 -12.75 -5.53 -5.65
C ILE A 54 -14.05 -5.35 -6.45
N GLY A 55 -14.64 -4.15 -6.44
CA GLY A 55 -15.83 -3.84 -7.24
C GLY A 55 -15.59 -4.04 -8.75
N LEU A 56 -14.48 -3.52 -9.27
CA LEU A 56 -14.08 -3.73 -10.66
C LEU A 56 -13.79 -5.21 -10.97
N ALA A 57 -13.19 -5.96 -10.04
CA ALA A 57 -12.96 -7.38 -10.22
C ALA A 57 -14.26 -8.18 -10.31
N ALA A 58 -15.30 -7.79 -9.56
CA ALA A 58 -16.63 -8.39 -9.68
C ALA A 58 -17.26 -8.09 -11.03
N ILE A 59 -17.23 -6.82 -11.48
CA ILE A 59 -17.77 -6.40 -12.78
C ILE A 59 -17.07 -7.13 -13.93
N VAL A 60 -15.74 -7.23 -13.89
CA VAL A 60 -14.96 -7.92 -14.93
C VAL A 60 -15.20 -9.43 -14.91
N ALA A 61 -15.41 -10.04 -13.74
CA ALA A 61 -15.76 -11.45 -13.65
C ALA A 61 -17.08 -11.74 -14.36
N GLU A 62 -18.06 -10.86 -14.19
CA GLU A 62 -19.41 -11.00 -14.75
C GLU A 62 -19.46 -10.66 -16.24
N ALA A 63 -18.74 -9.61 -16.67
CA ALA A 63 -18.76 -9.13 -18.05
C ALA A 63 -18.03 -10.03 -19.06
N TYR A 64 -17.08 -10.87 -18.61
CA TYR A 64 -16.17 -11.62 -19.51
C TYR A 64 -16.24 -13.15 -19.38
N GLY A 65 -17.24 -13.71 -18.69
CA GLY A 65 -17.46 -15.16 -18.60
C GLY A 65 -16.24 -15.94 -18.11
N GLU A 66 -15.82 -16.99 -18.85
CA GLU A 66 -14.64 -17.82 -18.53
C GLU A 66 -13.34 -16.98 -18.34
N MET A 67 -13.12 -15.96 -19.19
CA MET A 67 -11.97 -15.05 -19.05
C MET A 67 -12.08 -14.17 -17.80
N GLY A 68 -13.30 -13.87 -17.37
CA GLY A 68 -13.58 -13.13 -16.14
C GLY A 68 -13.02 -13.81 -14.89
N ALA A 69 -13.02 -15.14 -14.82
CA ALA A 69 -12.48 -15.88 -13.68
C ALA A 69 -10.95 -15.71 -13.54
N TYR A 70 -10.23 -15.71 -14.66
CA TYR A 70 -8.78 -15.45 -14.71
C TYR A 70 -8.46 -14.01 -14.30
N LEU A 71 -9.19 -13.04 -14.88
CA LEU A 71 -9.02 -11.62 -14.56
C LEU A 71 -9.35 -11.33 -13.09
N ARG A 72 -10.39 -11.94 -12.53
CA ARG A 72 -10.72 -11.84 -11.10
C ARG A 72 -9.57 -12.34 -10.23
N THR A 73 -9.00 -13.49 -10.56
CA THR A 73 -7.87 -14.07 -9.80
C THR A 73 -6.65 -13.15 -9.87
N LEU A 74 -6.35 -12.60 -11.04
CA LEU A 74 -5.27 -11.64 -11.24
C LEU A 74 -5.49 -10.36 -10.43
N LEU A 75 -6.69 -9.77 -10.51
CA LEU A 75 -7.04 -8.54 -9.80
C LEU A 75 -7.00 -8.74 -8.28
N LEU A 76 -7.54 -9.85 -7.77
CA LEU A 76 -7.45 -10.18 -6.35
C LEU A 76 -6.01 -10.42 -5.90
N GLY A 77 -5.16 -11.01 -6.75
CA GLY A 77 -3.73 -11.14 -6.48
C GLY A 77 -3.02 -9.77 -6.34
N ILE A 78 -3.33 -8.84 -7.23
CA ILE A 78 -2.84 -7.44 -7.15
C ILE A 78 -3.34 -6.77 -5.87
N VAL A 79 -4.62 -6.92 -5.54
CA VAL A 79 -5.22 -6.34 -4.33
C VAL A 79 -4.55 -6.91 -3.08
N ALA A 80 -4.35 -8.21 -2.99
CA ALA A 80 -3.73 -8.85 -1.82
C ALA A 80 -2.32 -8.32 -1.55
N ILE A 81 -1.51 -8.12 -2.59
CA ILE A 81 -0.16 -7.54 -2.45
C ILE A 81 -0.26 -6.08 -1.98
N ASN A 82 -1.10 -5.28 -2.63
CA ASN A 82 -1.23 -3.86 -2.31
C ASN A 82 -1.80 -3.61 -0.90
N GLU A 83 -2.74 -4.42 -0.44
CA GLU A 83 -3.32 -4.35 0.91
C GLU A 83 -2.34 -4.82 1.99
N THR A 84 -1.36 -5.68 1.65
CA THR A 84 -0.30 -6.06 2.59
C THR A 84 0.78 -4.97 2.68
N VAL A 85 1.20 -4.44 1.53
CA VAL A 85 2.27 -3.44 1.45
C VAL A 85 1.78 -2.05 1.88
N GLY A 86 0.53 -1.73 1.60
CA GLY A 86 -0.09 -0.42 1.84
C GLY A 86 0.02 0.06 3.28
N PRO A 87 -0.44 -0.69 4.30
CA PRO A 87 -0.33 -0.30 5.71
C PRO A 87 1.12 -0.09 6.17
N ILE A 88 2.07 -0.89 5.66
CA ILE A 88 3.49 -0.76 5.98
C ILE A 88 4.03 0.57 5.45
N LEU A 89 3.73 0.91 4.19
CA LEU A 89 4.15 2.18 3.59
C LEU A 89 3.44 3.37 4.24
N PHE A 90 2.14 3.25 4.50
CA PHE A 90 1.38 4.29 5.19
C PHE A 90 1.94 4.58 6.58
N ARG A 91 2.22 3.55 7.39
CA ARG A 91 2.88 3.74 8.69
C ARG A 91 4.23 4.41 8.55
N ARG A 92 5.04 4.03 7.56
CA ARG A 92 6.33 4.70 7.31
C ARG A 92 6.15 6.18 6.96
N ALA A 93 5.15 6.52 6.17
CA ALA A 93 4.84 7.92 5.85
C ALA A 93 4.50 8.72 7.11
N LEU A 94 3.67 8.17 8.00
CA LEU A 94 3.29 8.81 9.27
C LEU A 94 4.48 8.99 10.23
N VAL A 95 5.40 8.03 10.28
CA VAL A 95 6.61 8.14 11.10
C VAL A 95 7.55 9.22 10.52
N VAL A 96 7.73 9.24 9.20
CA VAL A 96 8.61 10.22 8.52
C VAL A 96 8.01 11.63 8.54
N SER A 97 6.68 11.78 8.51
CA SER A 97 6.01 13.07 8.67
C SER A 97 6.06 13.59 10.12
N GLY A 98 6.45 12.76 11.08
CA GLY A 98 6.43 13.08 12.51
C GLY A 98 5.03 13.05 13.12
N GLU A 99 4.03 12.54 12.41
CA GLU A 99 2.64 12.40 12.89
C GLU A 99 2.49 11.24 13.89
N VAL A 100 3.41 10.27 13.87
CA VAL A 100 3.47 9.18 14.84
C VAL A 100 4.78 9.26 15.61
N ARG A 101 4.69 9.41 16.93
CA ARG A 101 5.83 9.20 17.85
C ARG A 101 6.06 7.70 17.98
N ASP A 102 7.31 7.26 17.84
CA ASP A 102 7.63 5.84 17.90
C ASP A 102 7.20 5.27 19.26
N VAL A 103 6.38 4.22 19.26
CA VAL A 103 5.92 3.52 20.47
C VAL A 103 7.02 2.56 20.94
N GLY A 104 8.26 3.05 20.96
CA GLY A 104 9.50 2.33 21.26
C GLY A 104 10.15 2.74 22.58
N GLU A 105 9.53 3.63 23.35
CA GLU A 105 9.99 4.03 24.69
C GLU A 105 9.05 3.51 25.78
N GLY A 106 8.70 2.23 25.68
CA GLY A 106 8.37 1.39 26.83
C GLY A 106 9.64 0.83 27.46
N ARG A 107 10.63 1.68 27.77
CA ARG A 107 11.66 1.29 28.74
C ARG A 107 11.02 1.48 30.11
N GLU A 108 10.58 0.39 30.70
CA GLU A 108 10.37 0.31 32.15
C GLU A 108 11.74 0.54 32.81
N PRO A 109 11.99 1.67 33.51
CA PRO A 109 13.19 1.78 34.31
C PRO A 109 13.04 0.82 35.49
N ALA A 110 13.98 -0.11 35.57
CA ALA A 110 14.15 -1.04 36.67
C ALA A 110 13.95 -0.35 38.04
N ALA A 111 12.90 -0.72 38.76
CA ALA A 111 12.84 -0.53 40.20
C ALA A 111 13.68 -1.62 40.87
N ALA A 112 15.00 -1.52 40.70
CA ALA A 112 15.97 -2.11 41.59
C ALA A 112 16.22 -1.12 42.73
N THR A 113 15.52 -1.31 43.85
CA THR A 113 15.89 -0.82 45.19
C THR A 113 15.35 -1.87 46.16
N ALA A 114 16.19 -2.79 46.67
CA ALA A 114 16.87 -2.65 47.96
C ALA A 114 15.85 -2.28 49.06
N GLY A 115 15.48 -3.18 49.97
CA GLY A 115 16.40 -3.83 50.89
C GLY A 115 16.96 -2.79 51.85
N HIS A 116 16.17 -2.41 52.86
CA HIS A 116 16.53 -2.10 54.26
C HIS A 116 15.27 -1.72 55.04
#